data_AF-A0A846BW73-F1
#
_entry.id   AF-A0A846BW73-F1
#
_cell.length_a   1.000
_cell.length_b   1.000
_cell.length_c   1.000
_cell.angle_alpha   90.00
_cell.angle_beta   90.00
_cell.angle_gamma   90.00
#
_symmetry.space_group_name_H-M   'P 1'
#
loop_
_entity.id
_entity.type
_entity.pdbx_description
1 polymer ?
#
loop_
_entity_poly.entity_id
_entity_poly.type
_entity_poly.pdbx_seq_one_letter_code
_entity_poly.pdbx_strand_id
1 'polypeptide(L)'
;THWVERSGLTIVRVQQLLESFPEARFLHLVRDGRNCAISMNHHPTFRMMYIWNQQIQLLGIDPFEIDNRTDLGNLPDELRCLLPENLTPEAFWNYKISPSVFGHFWSEAIKLGISVLGQLPEERVLTLYYEDFLTNPVPQVTALAEFVDGTALSTPEIEQWIQKSAAMVSKPRSSQWEDLPLQEREELHQACLPGFEVLQAYSSKIGR
;
A
#
# COMPACT_ATOMS: atom_id res chain seq x y z
N THR A 1 -4.36 25.38 -11.68
CA THR A 1 -3.25 24.42 -11.54
C THR A 1 -3.52 23.55 -10.34
N HIS A 2 -3.54 22.22 -10.52
CA HIS A 2 -3.75 21.25 -9.44
C HIS A 2 -2.40 20.70 -8.97
N TRP A 3 -2.22 20.55 -7.65
CA TRP A 3 -1.07 19.87 -7.06
C TRP A 3 -1.49 18.46 -6.67
N VAL A 4 -0.70 17.46 -7.06
CA VAL A 4 -0.97 16.04 -6.79
C VAL A 4 0.26 15.43 -6.14
N GLU A 5 0.06 14.80 -4.99
CA GLU A 5 1.04 13.98 -4.29
C GLU A 5 0.61 12.52 -4.39
N ARG A 6 1.58 11.60 -4.54
CA ARG A 6 1.31 10.17 -4.54
C ARG A 6 2.46 9.42 -3.88
N SER A 7 2.19 8.82 -2.73
CA SER A 7 3.08 7.89 -2.04
C SER A 7 2.32 6.64 -1.59
N GLY A 8 3.00 5.49 -1.56
CA GLY A 8 2.38 4.19 -1.25
C GLY A 8 1.84 4.06 0.19
N LEU A 9 2.24 4.94 1.10
CA LEU A 9 1.84 4.93 2.51
C LEU A 9 1.07 6.18 2.93
N THR A 10 0.64 7.02 1.99
CA THR A 10 -0.12 8.25 2.30
C THR A 10 -1.40 7.95 3.10
N ILE A 11 -1.99 6.76 2.89
CA ILE A 11 -3.23 6.35 3.57
C ILE A 11 -3.12 6.37 5.11
N VAL A 12 -1.94 6.10 5.69
CA VAL A 12 -1.76 6.15 7.15
C VAL A 12 -1.54 7.56 7.70
N ARG A 13 -1.45 8.55 6.79
CA ARG A 13 -1.17 9.96 7.10
C ARG A 13 -2.31 10.91 6.71
N VAL A 14 -3.48 10.37 6.32
CA VAL A 14 -4.63 11.16 5.85
C VAL A 14 -5.03 12.23 6.88
N GLN A 15 -5.04 11.89 8.17
CA GLN A 15 -5.38 12.83 9.24
C GLN A 15 -4.40 14.01 9.30
N GLN A 16 -3.09 13.75 9.30
CA GLN A 16 -2.07 14.81 9.34
C GLN A 16 -2.08 15.66 8.06
N LEU A 17 -2.41 15.06 6.92
CA LEU A 17 -2.59 15.79 5.67
C LEU A 17 -3.79 16.72 5.72
N LEU A 18 -4.91 16.30 6.31
CA LEU A 18 -6.08 17.17 6.51
C LEU A 18 -5.77 18.33 7.46
N GLU A 19 -4.97 18.10 8.50
CA GLU A 19 -4.53 19.15 9.42
C GLU A 19 -3.67 20.21 8.71
N SER A 20 -2.82 19.78 7.77
CA SER A 20 -1.93 20.67 7.01
C SER A 20 -2.62 21.30 5.80
N PHE A 21 -3.57 20.58 5.19
CA PHE A 21 -4.30 20.93 3.97
C PHE A 21 -5.79 20.62 4.15
N PRO A 22 -6.55 21.51 4.82
CA PRO A 22 -7.95 21.25 5.19
C PRO A 22 -8.89 21.00 3.99
N GLU A 23 -8.55 21.55 2.82
CA GLU A 23 -9.29 21.43 1.57
C GLU A 23 -8.77 20.30 0.65
N ALA A 24 -7.86 19.45 1.15
CA ALA A 24 -7.35 18.34 0.37
C ALA A 24 -8.46 17.35 -0.01
N ARG A 25 -8.36 16.83 -1.23
CA ARG A 25 -9.20 15.76 -1.75
C ARG A 25 -8.36 14.49 -1.91
N PHE A 26 -8.96 13.34 -1.69
CA PHE A 26 -8.27 12.06 -1.64
C PHE A 26 -8.76 11.12 -2.74
N LEU A 27 -7.82 10.64 -3.56
CA LEU A 27 -8.03 9.48 -4.40
C LEU A 27 -7.59 8.23 -3.64
N HIS A 28 -8.54 7.37 -3.28
CA HIS A 28 -8.26 6.09 -2.64
C HIS A 28 -8.26 4.97 -3.69
N LEU A 29 -7.08 4.52 -4.10
CA LEU A 29 -6.92 3.39 -5.00
C LEU A 29 -6.82 2.08 -4.20
N VAL A 30 -7.89 1.29 -4.24
CA VAL A 30 -7.98 -0.01 -3.59
C VAL A 30 -7.40 -1.10 -4.50
N ARG A 31 -6.78 -2.11 -3.90
CA ARG A 31 -6.29 -3.32 -4.57
C ARG A 31 -6.40 -4.49 -3.61
N ASP A 32 -6.53 -5.71 -4.11
CA ASP A 32 -6.49 -6.92 -3.28
C ASP A 32 -5.30 -6.91 -2.31
N GLY A 33 -5.59 -6.93 -1.01
CA GLY A 33 -4.61 -6.84 0.06
C GLY A 33 -3.55 -7.93 0.02
N ARG A 34 -3.89 -9.12 -0.48
CA ARG A 34 -2.97 -10.25 -0.64
C ARG A 34 -1.95 -9.94 -1.74
N ASN A 35 -2.41 -9.40 -2.86
CA ASN A 35 -1.53 -8.93 -3.93
C ASN A 35 -0.65 -7.74 -3.47
N CYS A 36 -1.18 -6.85 -2.64
CA CYS A 36 -0.39 -5.77 -2.01
C CYS A 36 0.69 -6.34 -1.08
N ALA A 37 0.36 -7.35 -0.26
CA ALA A 37 1.31 -8.00 0.63
C ALA A 37 2.47 -8.66 -0.13
N ILE A 38 2.19 -9.39 -1.21
CA ILE A 38 3.23 -9.97 -2.07
C ILE A 38 4.08 -8.88 -2.73
N SER A 39 3.46 -7.79 -3.18
CA SER A 39 4.19 -6.66 -3.75
C SER A 39 5.12 -6.00 -2.72
N MET A 40 4.67 -5.83 -1.48
CA MET A 40 5.49 -5.28 -0.39
C MET A 40 6.61 -6.23 0.01
N ASN A 41 6.34 -7.55 0.05
CA ASN A 41 7.32 -8.57 0.38
C ASN A 41 8.52 -8.60 -0.59
N HIS A 42 8.31 -8.20 -1.85
CA HIS A 42 9.36 -8.06 -2.86
C HIS A 42 9.94 -6.64 -2.98
N HIS A 43 9.40 -5.66 -2.25
CA HIS A 43 9.84 -4.27 -2.35
C HIS A 43 10.93 -3.95 -1.31
N PRO A 44 12.14 -3.51 -1.72
CA PRO A 44 13.27 -3.33 -0.81
C PRO A 44 12.97 -2.46 0.41
N THR A 45 12.29 -1.33 0.22
CA THR A 45 11.94 -0.41 1.32
C THR A 45 11.05 -1.07 2.38
N PHE A 46 10.07 -1.89 1.99
CA PHE A 46 9.15 -2.54 2.92
C PHE A 46 9.85 -3.66 3.69
N ARG A 47 10.68 -4.46 3.00
CA ARG A 47 11.53 -5.46 3.64
C ARG A 47 12.51 -4.83 4.62
N MET A 48 13.21 -3.77 4.22
CA MET A 48 14.14 -3.04 5.09
C MET A 48 13.42 -2.46 6.31
N MET A 49 12.24 -1.84 6.11
CA MET A 49 11.43 -1.33 7.21
C MET A 49 11.09 -2.44 8.22
N TYR A 50 10.66 -3.61 7.75
CA TYR A 50 10.39 -4.74 8.62
C TYR A 50 11.65 -5.22 9.37
N ILE A 51 12.75 -5.47 8.66
CA ILE A 51 14.02 -5.93 9.25
C ILE A 51 14.51 -4.95 10.32
N TRP A 52 14.50 -3.65 10.00
CA TRP A 52 14.93 -2.60 10.91
C TRP A 52 14.05 -2.53 12.16
N ASN A 53 12.72 -2.61 12.02
CA ASN A 53 11.82 -2.68 13.16
C ASN A 53 12.09 -3.91 14.03
N GLN A 54 12.31 -5.09 13.44
CA GLN A 54 12.64 -6.29 14.21
C GLN A 54 13.97 -6.15 14.98
N GLN A 55 14.99 -5.55 14.36
CA GLN A 55 16.26 -5.29 15.03
C GLN A 55 16.09 -4.30 16.19
N ILE A 56 15.36 -3.20 16.01
CA ILE A 56 15.07 -2.24 17.09
C ILE A 56 14.32 -2.92 18.23
N GLN A 57 13.29 -3.72 17.93
CA GLN A 57 12.49 -4.41 18.95
C GLN A 57 13.33 -5.40 19.79
N LEU A 58 14.31 -6.08 19.17
CA LEU A 58 15.15 -7.07 19.85
C LEU A 58 16.35 -6.45 20.56
N LEU A 59 16.93 -5.38 20.02
CA LEU A 59 18.11 -4.72 20.59
C LEU A 59 17.76 -3.59 21.57
N GLY A 60 16.55 -3.03 21.47
CA GLY A 60 16.14 -1.83 22.20
C GLY A 60 16.84 -0.54 21.74
N ILE A 61 17.65 -0.60 20.69
CA ILE A 61 18.41 0.51 20.12
C ILE A 61 18.32 0.49 18.60
N ASP A 62 18.56 1.63 17.96
CA ASP A 62 18.67 1.72 16.51
C ASP A 62 20.08 1.29 16.06
N PRO A 63 20.21 0.14 15.37
CA PRO A 63 21.52 -0.30 14.92
C PRO A 63 22.11 0.64 13.86
N PHE A 64 21.31 1.34 13.05
CA PHE A 64 21.85 2.19 11.98
C PHE A 64 22.40 3.53 12.47
N GLU A 65 22.08 3.93 13.71
CA GLU A 65 22.53 5.20 14.31
C GLU A 65 23.67 4.99 15.35
N ILE A 66 23.83 3.79 15.91
CA ILE A 66 24.80 3.51 16.98
C ILE A 66 25.92 2.59 16.49
N ASP A 67 27.16 3.09 16.56
CA ASP A 67 28.38 2.38 16.13
C ASP A 67 28.85 1.28 17.10
N ASN A 68 28.62 1.43 18.41
CA ASN A 68 29.10 0.48 19.41
C ASN A 68 28.01 -0.49 19.84
N ARG A 69 28.04 -1.70 19.29
CA ARG A 69 27.10 -2.79 19.62
C ARG A 69 27.82 -3.97 20.27
N THR A 70 28.63 -3.69 21.30
CA THR A 70 29.42 -4.72 22.01
C THR A 70 28.55 -5.74 22.76
N ASP A 71 27.27 -5.42 23.02
CA ASP A 71 26.26 -6.34 23.54
C ASP A 71 25.11 -6.46 22.52
N LEU A 72 25.22 -7.40 21.59
CA LEU A 72 24.18 -7.69 20.59
C LEU A 72 22.99 -8.50 21.15
N GLY A 73 22.95 -8.73 22.47
CA GLY A 73 21.88 -9.50 23.12
C GLY A 73 21.59 -10.84 22.43
N ASN A 74 20.34 -11.29 22.56
CA ASN A 74 19.82 -12.53 21.94
C ASN A 74 19.36 -12.30 20.48
N LEU A 75 20.05 -11.48 19.68
CA LEU A 75 19.68 -11.30 18.27
C LEU A 75 19.93 -12.61 17.50
N PRO A 76 18.91 -13.21 16.83
CA PRO A 76 19.08 -14.40 16.01
C PRO A 76 20.12 -14.20 14.91
N ASP A 77 20.87 -15.26 14.57
CA ASP A 77 21.94 -15.20 13.58
C ASP A 77 21.48 -14.65 12.23
N GLU A 78 20.26 -15.00 11.81
CA GLU A 78 19.65 -14.49 10.57
C GLU A 78 19.51 -12.96 10.56
N LEU A 79 19.24 -12.35 11.71
CA LEU A 79 19.14 -10.89 11.85
C LEU A 79 20.50 -10.21 12.09
N ARG A 80 21.49 -10.94 12.65
CA ARG A 80 22.88 -10.45 12.81
C ARG A 80 23.55 -10.20 11.46
N CYS A 81 23.27 -11.05 10.47
CA CYS A 81 23.73 -10.88 9.08
C CYS A 81 23.12 -9.65 8.38
N LEU A 82 22.12 -9.01 8.99
CA LEU A 82 21.44 -7.84 8.45
C LEU A 82 21.79 -6.55 9.22
N LEU A 83 22.73 -6.60 10.14
CA LEU A 83 23.28 -5.41 10.80
C LEU A 83 24.13 -4.60 9.80
N PRO A 84 24.24 -3.27 9.97
CA PRO A 84 24.98 -2.38 9.06
C PRO A 84 26.36 -2.89 8.60
N GLU A 85 27.15 -3.47 9.51
CA GLU A 85 28.49 -4.00 9.25
C GLU A 85 28.51 -5.30 8.43
N ASN A 86 27.39 -6.04 8.39
CA ASN A 86 27.27 -7.34 7.72
C ASN A 86 26.27 -7.32 6.56
N LEU A 87 25.50 -6.24 6.40
CA LEU A 87 24.39 -6.17 5.45
C LEU A 87 24.92 -6.26 4.01
N THR A 88 24.65 -7.39 3.38
CA THR A 88 24.88 -7.60 1.94
C THR A 88 23.56 -7.72 1.19
N PRO A 89 23.52 -7.41 -0.13
CA PRO A 89 22.35 -7.68 -0.95
C PRO A 89 21.90 -9.16 -0.87
N GLU A 90 22.85 -10.09 -0.82
CA GLU A 90 22.57 -11.52 -0.70
C GLU A 90 21.87 -11.86 0.63
N ALA A 91 22.43 -11.44 1.77
CA ALA A 91 21.83 -11.65 3.07
C ALA A 91 20.41 -11.05 3.14
N PHE A 92 20.24 -9.84 2.61
CA PHE A 92 18.96 -9.15 2.56
C PHE A 92 17.87 -9.91 1.79
N TRP A 93 18.19 -10.46 0.62
CA TRP A 93 17.22 -11.19 -0.20
C TRP A 93 17.01 -12.64 0.26
N ASN A 94 18.01 -13.24 0.91
CA ASN A 94 17.89 -14.59 1.48
C ASN A 94 17.03 -14.62 2.76
N TYR A 95 16.97 -13.52 3.51
CA TYR A 95 16.11 -13.42 4.68
C TYR A 95 14.63 -13.60 4.32
N LYS A 96 14.01 -14.63 4.88
CA LYS A 96 12.61 -14.98 4.58
C LYS A 96 11.68 -14.21 5.49
N ILE A 97 10.76 -13.46 4.88
CA ILE A 97 9.70 -12.75 5.57
C ILE A 97 8.39 -13.35 5.10
N SER A 98 7.54 -13.81 6.01
CA SER A 98 6.23 -14.32 5.63
C SER A 98 5.39 -13.21 4.99
N PRO A 99 4.72 -13.45 3.85
CA PRO A 99 3.80 -12.47 3.26
C PRO A 99 2.70 -11.99 4.22
N SER A 100 2.29 -12.82 5.19
CA SER A 100 1.25 -12.46 6.17
C SER A 100 1.63 -11.25 7.03
N VAL A 101 2.93 -11.01 7.28
CA VAL A 101 3.44 -9.79 7.93
C VAL A 101 2.97 -8.55 7.19
N PHE A 102 3.08 -8.55 5.86
CA PHE A 102 2.65 -7.44 5.01
C PHE A 102 1.13 -7.41 4.82
N GLY A 103 0.45 -8.55 4.97
CA GLY A 103 -1.00 -8.63 5.05
C GLY A 103 -1.56 -7.90 6.28
N HIS A 104 -0.97 -8.12 7.45
CA HIS A 104 -1.33 -7.40 8.68
C HIS A 104 -1.06 -5.91 8.54
N PHE A 105 0.11 -5.55 8.02
CA PHE A 105 0.46 -4.15 7.77
C PHE A 105 -0.56 -3.46 6.85
N TRP A 106 -0.95 -4.12 5.74
CA TRP A 106 -1.98 -3.61 4.83
C TRP A 106 -3.33 -3.44 5.55
N SER A 107 -3.76 -4.43 6.33
CA SER A 107 -5.02 -4.36 7.08
C SER A 107 -5.05 -3.17 8.04
N GLU A 108 -3.99 -2.96 8.82
CA GLU A 108 -3.92 -1.83 9.75
C GLU A 108 -3.90 -0.48 9.02
N ALA A 109 -3.19 -0.39 7.89
CA ALA A 109 -3.16 0.82 7.08
C ALA A 109 -4.56 1.17 6.52
N ILE A 110 -5.29 0.17 6.05
CA ILE A 110 -6.66 0.32 5.54
C ILE A 110 -7.63 0.71 6.64
N LYS A 111 -7.58 0.03 7.80
CA LYS A 111 -8.40 0.36 8.97
C LYS A 111 -8.22 1.83 9.36
N LEU A 112 -6.97 2.27 9.52
CA LEU A 112 -6.66 3.64 9.88
C LEU A 112 -7.14 4.64 8.82
N GLY A 113 -6.80 4.41 7.54
CA GLY A 113 -7.18 5.31 6.46
C GLY A 113 -8.69 5.44 6.28
N ILE A 114 -9.40 4.31 6.22
CA ILE A 114 -10.86 4.30 6.05
C ILE A 114 -11.56 4.94 7.25
N SER A 115 -11.04 4.79 8.47
CA SER A 115 -11.62 5.45 9.64
C SER A 115 -11.68 6.97 9.49
N VAL A 116 -10.74 7.56 8.75
CA VAL A 116 -10.69 9.01 8.48
C VAL A 116 -11.42 9.36 7.19
N LEU A 117 -11.11 8.68 6.09
CA LEU A 117 -11.72 8.92 4.77
C LEU A 117 -13.24 8.77 4.83
N GLY A 118 -13.74 7.78 5.57
CA GLY A 118 -15.18 7.55 5.74
C GLY A 118 -15.93 8.62 6.52
N GLN A 119 -15.25 9.60 7.13
CA GLN A 119 -15.86 10.75 7.78
C GLN A 119 -15.93 11.97 6.85
N LEU A 120 -15.26 11.94 5.70
CA LEU A 120 -15.24 13.06 4.77
C LEU A 120 -16.50 13.09 3.88
N PRO A 121 -16.89 14.27 3.39
CA PRO A 121 -17.90 14.38 2.35
C PRO A 121 -17.50 13.63 1.07
N GLU A 122 -18.47 13.09 0.33
CA GLU A 122 -18.25 12.27 -0.86
C GLU A 122 -17.46 13.01 -1.95
N GLU A 123 -17.69 14.32 -2.09
CA GLU A 123 -16.97 15.17 -3.04
C GLU A 123 -15.46 15.30 -2.75
N ARG A 124 -15.01 14.90 -1.54
CA ARG A 124 -13.60 14.93 -1.15
C ARG A 124 -12.91 13.58 -1.26
N VAL A 125 -13.61 12.49 -1.55
CA VAL A 125 -13.01 11.16 -1.65
C VAL A 125 -13.55 10.39 -2.85
N LEU A 126 -12.67 10.14 -3.83
CA LEU A 126 -12.94 9.18 -4.89
C LEU A 126 -12.27 7.85 -4.58
N THR A 127 -13.05 6.77 -4.52
CA THR A 127 -12.52 5.41 -4.36
C THR A 127 -12.58 4.65 -5.68
N LEU A 128 -11.44 4.16 -6.16
CA LEU A 128 -11.32 3.35 -7.37
C LEU A 128 -10.63 2.02 -7.06
N TYR A 129 -10.90 0.99 -7.86
CA TYR A 129 -10.28 -0.32 -7.70
C TYR A 129 -9.27 -0.56 -8.81
N TYR A 130 -8.09 -1.02 -8.43
CA TYR A 130 -7.01 -1.37 -9.33
C TYR A 130 -7.45 -2.41 -10.36
N GLU A 131 -8.24 -3.40 -9.93
CA GLU A 131 -8.75 -4.47 -10.77
C GLU A 131 -9.73 -3.95 -11.85
N ASP A 132 -10.46 -2.87 -11.58
CA ASP A 132 -11.32 -2.20 -12.57
C ASP A 132 -10.49 -1.52 -13.65
N PHE A 133 -9.33 -0.94 -13.32
CA PHE A 133 -8.42 -0.40 -14.33
C PHE A 133 -7.91 -1.49 -15.29
N LEU A 134 -7.68 -2.70 -14.79
CA LEU A 134 -7.15 -3.80 -15.61
C LEU A 134 -8.18 -4.33 -16.61
N THR A 135 -9.46 -4.18 -16.33
CA THR A 135 -10.56 -4.76 -17.12
C THR A 135 -11.34 -3.72 -17.91
N ASN A 136 -11.51 -2.52 -17.36
CA ASN A 136 -12.28 -1.44 -17.95
C ASN A 136 -11.64 -0.06 -17.63
N PRO A 137 -10.44 0.24 -18.17
CA PRO A 137 -9.66 1.42 -17.78
C PRO A 137 -10.30 2.75 -18.16
N VAL A 138 -11.03 2.83 -19.27
CA VAL A 138 -11.57 4.10 -19.80
C VAL A 138 -12.49 4.77 -18.76
N PRO A 139 -13.55 4.11 -18.24
CA PRO A 139 -14.39 4.71 -17.20
C PRO A 139 -13.65 5.10 -15.92
N GLN A 140 -12.62 4.35 -15.51
CA GLN A 140 -11.87 4.68 -14.29
C GLN A 140 -11.00 5.93 -14.47
N VAL A 141 -10.37 6.10 -15.64
CA VAL A 141 -9.62 7.31 -15.99
C VAL A 141 -10.55 8.51 -16.13
N THR A 142 -11.73 8.32 -16.72
CA THR A 142 -12.79 9.34 -16.79
C THR A 142 -13.18 9.82 -15.38
N ALA A 143 -13.54 8.91 -14.47
CA ALA A 143 -13.93 9.27 -13.11
C ALA A 143 -12.81 10.01 -12.35
N LEU A 144 -11.55 9.58 -12.55
CA LEU A 144 -10.38 10.26 -11.99
C LEU A 144 -10.25 11.70 -12.50
N ALA A 145 -10.41 11.94 -13.80
CA ALA A 145 -10.32 13.27 -14.39
C ALA A 145 -11.46 14.18 -13.93
N GLU A 146 -12.70 13.67 -13.86
CA GLU A 146 -13.85 14.42 -13.30
C GLU A 146 -13.59 14.82 -11.85
N PHE A 147 -13.03 13.92 -11.04
CA PHE A 147 -12.72 14.22 -9.66
C PHE A 147 -11.64 15.29 -9.51
N VAL A 148 -10.60 15.28 -10.36
CA VAL A 148 -9.51 16.27 -10.27
C VAL A 148 -9.96 17.64 -10.79
N ASP A 149 -10.57 17.70 -11.98
CA ASP A 149 -10.83 18.98 -12.66
C ASP A 149 -12.26 19.51 -12.49
N GLY A 150 -13.21 18.69 -12.01
CA GLY A 150 -14.59 19.11 -11.72
C GLY A 150 -15.39 19.61 -12.92
N THR A 151 -14.92 19.38 -14.16
CA THR A 151 -15.55 19.86 -15.40
C THR A 151 -16.04 18.71 -16.26
N ALA A 152 -17.06 18.98 -17.08
CA ALA A 152 -17.60 18.04 -18.05
C ALA A 152 -16.50 17.65 -19.06
N LEU A 153 -16.11 16.38 -19.04
CA LEU A 153 -15.15 15.77 -19.96
C LEU A 153 -15.79 15.64 -21.35
N SER A 154 -15.80 16.70 -22.14
CA SER A 154 -16.42 16.66 -23.48
C SER A 154 -15.65 17.44 -24.54
N THR A 155 -14.38 17.76 -24.29
CA THR A 155 -13.51 18.24 -25.37
C THR A 155 -12.80 17.06 -26.04
N PRO A 156 -12.58 17.09 -27.36
CA PRO A 156 -11.85 16.04 -28.07
C PRO A 156 -10.45 15.78 -27.49
N GLU A 157 -9.80 16.79 -26.94
CA GLU A 157 -8.47 16.68 -26.33
C GLU A 157 -8.51 15.83 -25.06
N ILE A 158 -9.54 16.03 -24.21
CA ILE A 158 -9.74 15.27 -22.99
C ILE A 158 -10.06 13.82 -23.33
N GLU A 159 -10.95 13.57 -24.29
CA GLU A 159 -11.28 12.22 -24.74
C GLU A 159 -10.03 11.48 -25.25
N GLN A 160 -9.19 12.13 -26.06
CA GLN A 160 -7.93 11.56 -26.52
C GLN A 160 -6.97 11.28 -25.37
N TRP A 161 -6.88 12.16 -24.38
CA TRP A 161 -6.05 11.94 -23.19
C TRP A 161 -6.54 10.73 -22.39
N ILE A 162 -7.85 10.58 -22.19
CA ILE A 162 -8.45 9.43 -21.50
C ILE A 162 -8.08 8.13 -22.23
N GLN A 163 -8.25 8.08 -23.55
CA GLN A 163 -7.92 6.89 -24.35
C GLN A 163 -6.42 6.55 -24.28
N LYS A 164 -5.54 7.56 -24.36
CA LYS A 164 -4.09 7.36 -24.24
C LYS A 164 -3.70 6.84 -22.87
N SER A 165 -4.22 7.45 -21.80
CA SER A 165 -3.99 7.02 -20.41
C SER A 165 -4.51 5.60 -20.16
N ALA A 166 -5.71 5.27 -20.65
CA ALA A 166 -6.27 3.93 -20.55
C ALA A 166 -5.41 2.88 -21.27
N ALA A 167 -4.85 3.21 -22.44
CA ALA A 167 -3.96 2.33 -23.19
C ALA A 167 -2.59 2.09 -22.52
N MET A 168 -2.21 2.90 -21.52
CA MET A 168 -0.99 2.69 -20.72
C MET A 168 -1.17 1.63 -19.62
N VAL A 169 -2.40 1.25 -19.31
CA VAL A 169 -2.67 0.26 -18.28
C VAL A 169 -2.17 -1.10 -18.76
N SER A 170 -1.28 -1.71 -17.96
CA SER A 170 -0.75 -3.03 -18.24
C SER A 170 -1.84 -4.09 -18.22
N LYS A 171 -1.65 -5.16 -18.99
CA LYS A 171 -2.57 -6.31 -18.96
C LYS A 171 -2.69 -6.90 -17.55
N PRO A 172 -3.87 -7.46 -17.20
CA PRO A 172 -4.04 -8.19 -15.95
C PRO A 172 -2.93 -9.24 -15.79
N ARG A 173 -2.33 -9.28 -14.61
CA ARG A 173 -1.43 -10.37 -14.20
C ARG A 173 -2.22 -11.35 -13.34
N SER A 174 -1.84 -12.63 -13.35
CA SER A 174 -2.35 -13.59 -12.38
C SER A 174 -2.05 -13.12 -10.96
N SER A 175 -2.94 -13.45 -10.04
CA SER A 175 -2.76 -13.18 -8.61
C SER A 175 -1.59 -13.99 -8.08
N GLN A 176 -0.45 -13.33 -7.82
CA GLN A 176 0.78 -14.00 -7.39
C GLN A 176 0.65 -14.72 -6.05
N TRP A 177 -0.32 -14.30 -5.22
CA TRP A 177 -0.56 -14.96 -3.93
C TRP A 177 -1.17 -16.36 -4.10
N GLU A 178 -1.78 -16.68 -5.25
CA GLU A 178 -2.37 -18.00 -5.50
C GLU A 178 -1.32 -19.10 -5.67
N ASP A 179 -0.09 -18.72 -6.05
CA ASP A 179 1.06 -19.60 -6.26
C ASP A 179 1.74 -20.01 -4.94
N LEU A 180 1.37 -19.41 -3.81
CA LEU A 180 1.92 -19.74 -2.50
C LEU A 180 1.45 -21.14 -2.02
N PRO A 181 2.24 -21.82 -1.16
CA PRO A 181 1.78 -23.01 -0.45
C PRO A 181 0.46 -22.76 0.30
N LEU A 182 -0.37 -23.80 0.43
CA LEU A 182 -1.71 -23.67 1.03
C LEU A 182 -1.70 -22.99 2.41
N GLN A 183 -0.76 -23.36 3.27
CA GLN A 183 -0.64 -22.78 4.61
C GLN A 183 -0.33 -21.27 4.55
N GLU A 184 0.65 -20.85 3.74
CA GLU A 184 1.01 -19.44 3.59
C GLU A 184 -0.13 -18.62 2.97
N ARG A 185 -0.92 -19.22 2.06
CA ARG A 185 -2.13 -18.57 1.50
C ARG A 185 -3.17 -18.31 2.57
N GLU A 186 -3.41 -19.28 3.44
CA GLU A 186 -4.39 -19.13 4.52
C GLU A 186 -3.92 -18.10 5.55
N GLU A 187 -2.66 -18.17 5.98
CA GLU A 187 -2.08 -17.18 6.89
C GLU A 187 -2.15 -15.75 6.32
N LEU A 188 -1.82 -15.59 5.03
CA LEU A 188 -1.93 -14.31 4.34
C LEU A 188 -3.40 -13.84 4.24
N HIS A 189 -4.32 -14.75 3.92
CA HIS A 189 -5.74 -14.41 3.86
C HIS A 189 -6.27 -13.92 5.23
N GLN A 190 -5.96 -14.65 6.30
CA GLN A 190 -6.33 -14.28 7.67
C GLN A 190 -5.72 -12.93 8.07
N ALA A 191 -4.47 -12.67 7.70
CA ALA A 191 -3.82 -11.39 7.96
C ALA A 191 -4.49 -10.21 7.23
N CYS A 192 -5.05 -10.44 6.04
CA CYS A 192 -5.79 -9.44 5.26
C CYS A 192 -7.27 -9.31 5.64
N LEU A 193 -7.85 -10.29 6.35
CA LEU A 193 -9.28 -10.33 6.63
C LEU A 193 -9.83 -9.05 7.29
N PRO A 194 -9.18 -8.47 8.34
CA PRO A 194 -9.68 -7.24 8.96
C PRO A 194 -9.73 -6.05 8.00
N GLY A 195 -8.76 -5.93 7.08
CA GLY A 195 -8.76 -4.90 6.07
C GLY A 195 -9.88 -5.09 5.05
N PHE A 196 -10.15 -6.34 4.64
CA PHE A 196 -11.27 -6.65 3.74
C PHE A 196 -12.62 -6.34 4.35
N GLU A 197 -12.84 -6.66 5.63
CA GLU A 197 -14.09 -6.36 6.34
C GLU A 197 -14.36 -4.85 6.37
N VAL A 198 -13.35 -4.04 6.67
CA VAL A 198 -13.47 -2.58 6.67
C VAL A 198 -13.74 -2.03 5.28
N LEU A 199 -13.07 -2.54 4.24
CA LEU A 199 -13.34 -2.12 2.87
C LEU A 199 -14.75 -2.50 2.43
N GLN A 200 -15.23 -3.70 2.77
CA GLN A 200 -16.58 -4.12 2.42
C GLN A 200 -17.65 -3.24 3.07
N ALA A 201 -17.50 -2.92 4.36
CA ALA A 201 -18.39 -2.03 5.07
C ALA A 201 -18.36 -0.61 4.48
N TYR A 202 -17.16 -0.12 4.12
CA TYR A 202 -16.99 1.19 3.51
C TYR A 202 -17.61 1.27 2.11
N SER A 203 -17.38 0.27 1.25
CA SER A 203 -17.98 0.21 -0.10
C SER A 203 -19.49 0.22 -0.06
N SER A 204 -20.07 -0.59 0.85
CA SER A 204 -21.52 -0.62 1.08
C SER A 204 -22.07 0.76 1.48
N LYS A 205 -21.31 1.54 2.28
CA LYS A 205 -21.68 2.90 2.68
C LYS A 205 -21.68 3.88 1.50
N ILE A 206 -20.72 3.76 0.58
CA ILE A 206 -20.58 4.66 -0.59
C ILE A 206 -21.32 4.16 -1.84
N GLY A 207 -22.17 3.14 -1.70
CA GLY A 207 -23.00 2.63 -2.80
C GLY A 207 -22.20 1.92 -3.91
N ARG A 208 -21.06 1.31 -3.58
CA ARG A 208 -20.26 0.46 -4.49
C ARG A 208 -20.27 -1.00 -4.07
#